data_AF-A0A382AFC0-F1
#
_entry.id   AF-A0A382AFC0-F1
#
_cell.length_a   1.000
_cell.length_b   1.000
_cell.length_c   1.000
_cell.angle_alpha   90.00
_cell.angle_beta   90.00
_cell.angle_gamma   90.00
#
_symmetry.space_group_name_H-M   'P 1'
#
loop_
_entity.id
_entity.type
_entity.pdbx_description
1 polymer ?
#
loop_
_entity_poly.entity_id
_entity_poly.type
_entity_poly.pdbx_seq_one_letter_code
_entity_poly.pdbx_strand_id
1 'polypeptide(L)'
;MVVAVLKPDSDDETPNFSLEKDSNSEENSDGQEESNIINSSEPITEPITEPITEPIIKKNLKKTRYVHIPSVALGAGIAISCLVLGIFLANFIDMEDSQLLAEIPTITNIEKQQNARGPDVLIKNGSPILGSVDAPLTLIEFGDYQCSFCKRHFDQTHDLIMKNYVETNKVKILFKDLIVTPGKDSMHAAHATHCAKDQGMYWKYHYMLYNNWEGENTGWITTDNLNKFAKNLDLDMNKFSKCMSENKWMELITASKIDANTLDITGTPSFFLISSWQEPDGSANEITKIHGAQPYDIFKESFDSALKK
;
A
#
# COMPACT_ATOMS: atom_id res chain seq x y z
N MET A 1 -22.80 -24.15 -8.84
CA MET A 1 -23.84 -23.45 -8.05
C MET A 1 -23.93 -22.05 -8.61
N VAL A 2 -25.02 -21.67 -9.26
CA VAL A 2 -25.13 -20.40 -9.98
C VAL A 2 -25.42 -19.28 -8.97
N VAL A 3 -24.53 -18.28 -8.89
CA VAL A 3 -24.81 -17.04 -8.16
C VAL A 3 -25.65 -16.17 -9.08
N ALA A 4 -26.90 -15.91 -8.70
CA ALA A 4 -27.81 -15.08 -9.49
C ALA A 4 -27.32 -13.63 -9.52
N VAL A 5 -27.19 -13.06 -10.72
CA VAL A 5 -27.03 -11.62 -10.91
C VAL A 5 -28.37 -10.97 -10.58
N LEU A 6 -28.42 -10.24 -9.47
CA LEU A 6 -29.55 -9.39 -9.11
C LEU A 6 -29.27 -7.97 -9.61
N LYS A 7 -30.24 -7.38 -10.29
CA LYS A 7 -30.19 -5.97 -10.70
C LYS A 7 -30.46 -5.07 -9.49
N PRO A 8 -29.89 -3.86 -9.44
CA PRO A 8 -30.42 -2.80 -8.58
C PRO A 8 -31.77 -2.35 -9.14
N ASP A 9 -32.77 -2.20 -8.27
CA ASP A 9 -34.03 -1.55 -8.61
C ASP A 9 -33.82 -0.04 -8.72
N SER A 10 -34.50 0.60 -9.68
CA SER A 10 -34.31 2.00 -10.03
C SER A 10 -35.59 2.81 -9.81
N ASP A 11 -35.79 3.30 -8.59
CA ASP A 11 -36.79 4.30 -8.26
C ASP A 11 -36.11 5.53 -7.66
N ASP A 12 -36.30 6.69 -8.31
CA ASP A 12 -35.70 7.99 -7.96
C ASP A 12 -36.78 8.93 -7.41
N GLU A 13 -36.71 9.22 -6.11
CA GLU A 13 -37.39 10.36 -5.52
C GLU A 13 -36.41 11.19 -4.68
N THR A 14 -35.86 12.24 -5.30
CA THR A 14 -35.03 13.26 -4.64
C THR A 14 -35.86 14.51 -4.29
N PRO A 15 -36.09 14.83 -3.00
CA PRO A 15 -36.80 16.05 -2.61
C PRO A 15 -35.94 17.30 -2.84
N ASN A 16 -36.38 18.17 -3.73
CA ASN A 16 -35.75 19.46 -4.03
C ASN A 16 -35.86 20.43 -2.83
N PHE A 17 -34.72 20.86 -2.25
CA PHE A 17 -34.68 21.89 -1.22
C PHE A 17 -34.03 23.18 -1.77
N SER A 18 -34.87 24.19 -2.02
CA SER A 18 -34.45 25.48 -2.57
C SER A 18 -33.79 26.38 -1.51
N LEU A 19 -32.82 27.18 -1.95
CA LEU A 19 -32.18 28.21 -1.14
C LEU A 19 -33.06 29.46 -1.06
N GLU A 20 -33.55 29.81 0.12
CA GLU A 20 -34.00 31.17 0.43
C GLU A 20 -32.91 31.92 1.20
N LYS A 21 -32.61 33.13 0.75
CA LYS A 21 -31.80 34.12 1.48
C LYS A 21 -32.74 35.16 2.02
N ASP A 22 -32.77 35.32 3.34
CA ASP A 22 -33.27 36.56 3.94
C ASP A 22 -32.10 37.41 4.44
N SER A 23 -32.15 38.69 4.06
CA SER A 23 -31.27 39.74 4.54
C SER A 23 -32.09 40.78 5.27
N ASN A 24 -31.68 41.19 6.47
CA ASN A 24 -31.95 42.54 6.96
C ASN A 24 -30.95 42.94 8.05
N SER A 25 -30.83 44.25 8.25
CA SER A 25 -29.77 44.90 9.03
C SER A 25 -30.28 46.19 9.67
N GLU A 26 -29.92 46.43 10.93
CA GLU A 26 -29.84 47.72 11.65
C GLU A 26 -29.15 47.36 13.00
N GLU A 27 -28.06 47.98 13.46
CA GLU A 27 -27.89 49.36 13.95
C GLU A 27 -28.80 49.69 15.17
N ASN A 28 -28.36 50.36 16.25
CA ASN A 28 -27.06 50.93 16.68
C ASN A 28 -27.11 51.13 18.25
N SER A 29 -26.12 51.58 19.04
CA SER A 29 -24.75 52.12 18.84
C SER A 29 -23.93 52.16 20.16
N ASP A 30 -22.60 52.21 20.04
CA ASP A 30 -21.64 52.98 20.88
C ASP A 30 -21.24 52.49 22.31
N GLY A 31 -20.06 52.92 22.78
CA GLY A 31 -19.49 52.65 24.10
C GLY A 31 -17.95 52.55 24.17
N GLN A 32 -17.21 53.64 23.96
CA GLN A 32 -15.76 53.70 24.21
C GLN A 32 -15.40 53.95 25.69
N GLU A 33 -14.29 53.36 26.18
CA GLU A 33 -13.32 54.11 27.01
C GLU A 33 -11.91 53.49 26.91
N GLU A 34 -10.88 54.20 27.41
CA GLU A 34 -9.49 54.06 26.96
C GLU A 34 -8.46 54.23 28.10
N SER A 35 -7.25 53.66 27.91
CA SER A 35 -6.01 53.98 28.66
C SER A 35 -5.90 53.38 30.10
N ASN A 36 -4.75 53.40 30.80
CA ASN A 36 -3.45 54.03 30.49
C ASN A 36 -2.23 53.26 31.10
N ILE A 37 -1.02 53.70 30.74
CA ILE A 37 0.30 53.15 31.15
C ILE A 37 0.83 53.86 32.42
N ILE A 38 1.65 53.17 33.23
CA ILE A 38 2.67 53.78 34.13
C ILE A 38 3.92 52.87 34.24
N ASN A 39 5.08 53.45 34.60
CA ASN A 39 6.42 52.85 34.59
C ASN A 39 7.22 53.27 35.86
N SER A 40 8.52 52.91 35.96
CA SER A 40 9.52 53.26 37.02
C SER A 40 9.42 52.47 38.35
N SER A 41 10.50 52.27 39.14
CA SER A 41 11.96 52.47 38.92
C SER A 41 12.85 51.75 39.98
N GLU A 42 14.14 51.66 39.67
CA GLU A 42 15.33 51.20 40.45
C GLU A 42 15.79 52.22 41.55
N PRO A 43 16.97 52.15 42.27
CA PRO A 43 18.07 51.14 42.37
C PRO A 43 18.68 50.92 43.81
N ILE A 44 19.97 50.53 43.86
CA ILE A 44 21.01 50.47 44.96
C ILE A 44 20.87 49.36 46.04
N THR A 45 21.95 48.85 46.69
CA THR A 45 23.36 49.32 46.85
C THR A 45 24.41 48.16 46.89
N GLU A 46 25.72 48.48 46.93
CA GLU A 46 26.93 47.62 47.02
C GLU A 46 27.77 47.95 48.30
N PRO A 47 29.07 47.57 48.53
CA PRO A 47 30.10 46.80 47.77
C PRO A 47 30.53 45.49 48.50
N ILE A 48 31.71 44.83 48.48
CA ILE A 48 33.15 44.98 48.07
C ILE A 48 33.74 43.53 47.90
N THR A 49 34.96 43.15 47.44
CA THR A 49 36.31 43.77 47.23
C THR A 49 37.14 42.99 46.17
N GLU A 50 38.36 43.44 45.86
CA GLU A 50 39.42 42.85 44.98
C GLU A 50 40.72 42.45 45.78
N PRO A 51 41.90 42.05 45.20
CA PRO A 51 42.36 41.69 43.82
C PRO A 51 42.99 40.24 43.74
N ILE A 52 44.04 39.76 43.00
CA ILE A 52 45.17 40.29 42.16
C ILE A 52 45.83 39.25 41.16
N THR A 53 46.25 39.73 39.97
CA THR A 53 47.44 39.39 39.10
C THR A 53 47.83 37.99 38.52
N GLU A 54 48.27 38.04 37.25
CA GLU A 54 48.99 37.03 36.40
C GLU A 54 50.56 37.11 36.53
N PRO A 55 51.52 36.68 35.62
CA PRO A 55 51.45 36.10 34.25
C PRO A 55 52.49 35.03 33.74
N ILE A 56 52.11 34.39 32.60
CA ILE A 56 52.86 33.98 31.37
C ILE A 56 54.30 33.38 31.44
N ILE A 57 54.56 32.28 30.70
CA ILE A 57 55.87 31.62 30.50
C ILE A 57 56.25 31.45 29.01
N LYS A 58 57.56 31.48 28.65
CA LYS A 58 58.09 31.13 27.29
C LYS A 58 59.41 30.33 27.30
N LYS A 59 59.38 29.16 26.63
CA LYS A 59 60.40 28.47 25.78
C LYS A 59 61.87 28.21 26.24
N ASN A 60 62.26 26.93 26.03
CA ASN A 60 63.41 26.40 25.25
C ASN A 60 64.68 25.77 25.93
N LEU A 61 64.77 24.44 25.74
CA LEU A 61 65.89 23.65 25.18
C LEU A 61 67.32 23.68 25.80
N LYS A 62 67.80 22.47 26.11
CA LYS A 62 69.14 21.99 25.75
C LYS A 62 69.11 20.47 25.45
N LYS A 63 70.14 19.96 24.75
CA LYS A 63 70.17 18.62 24.15
C LYS A 63 71.50 17.92 24.40
N THR A 64 71.45 16.65 24.80
CA THR A 64 72.59 15.70 24.77
C THR A 64 72.18 14.44 24.00
N ARG A 65 73.14 13.68 23.49
CA ARG A 65 72.90 12.40 22.80
C ARG A 65 73.17 11.24 23.76
N TYR A 66 72.28 10.27 23.78
CA TYR A 66 72.55 8.91 24.26
C TYR A 66 72.14 7.92 23.14
N VAL A 67 72.80 6.77 23.03
CA VAL A 67 72.46 5.78 21.99
C VAL A 67 71.16 5.10 22.37
N HIS A 68 70.10 5.40 21.62
CA HIS A 68 68.73 5.00 21.99
C HIS A 68 68.46 3.55 21.57
N ILE A 69 68.09 2.71 22.54
CA ILE A 69 67.75 1.28 22.37
C ILE A 69 66.61 0.96 21.36
N PRO A 70 65.62 1.84 21.06
CA PRO A 70 64.54 1.55 20.11
C PRO A 70 64.96 1.08 18.71
N SER A 71 66.16 1.40 18.23
CA SER A 71 66.63 0.95 16.91
C SER A 71 66.70 -0.59 16.78
N VAL A 72 66.93 -1.31 17.89
CA VAL A 72 66.90 -2.79 17.91
C VAL A 72 65.46 -3.30 18.00
N ALA A 73 64.63 -2.67 18.83
CA ALA A 73 63.22 -3.03 18.99
C ALA A 73 62.40 -2.82 17.71
N LEU A 74 62.69 -1.76 16.94
CA LEU A 74 62.00 -1.45 15.69
C LEU A 74 62.27 -2.51 14.61
N GLY A 75 63.53 -2.99 14.50
CA GLY A 75 63.88 -4.07 13.57
C GLY A 75 63.18 -5.39 13.90
N ALA A 76 63.15 -5.77 15.19
CA ALA A 76 62.42 -6.96 15.64
C ALA A 76 60.91 -6.84 15.42
N GLY A 77 60.32 -5.67 15.70
CA GLY A 77 58.90 -5.40 15.49
C GLY A 77 58.48 -5.51 14.02
N ILE A 78 59.28 -5.01 13.09
CA ILE A 78 59.03 -5.14 11.64
C ILE A 78 59.10 -6.61 11.21
N ALA A 79 60.11 -7.37 11.64
CA ALA A 79 60.24 -8.78 11.29
C ALA A 79 59.06 -9.64 11.79
N ILE A 80 58.62 -9.41 13.03
CA ILE A 80 57.44 -10.09 13.60
C ILE A 80 56.17 -9.66 12.87
N SER A 81 56.00 -8.37 12.57
CA SER A 81 54.86 -7.86 11.80
C SER A 81 54.76 -8.50 10.42
N CYS A 82 55.86 -8.59 9.67
CA CYS A 82 55.88 -9.26 8.37
C CYS A 82 55.58 -10.77 8.46
N LEU A 83 56.01 -11.45 9.52
CA LEU A 83 55.68 -12.86 9.75
C LEU A 83 54.20 -13.06 10.07
N VAL A 84 53.63 -12.24 10.96
CA VAL A 84 52.20 -12.28 11.30
C VAL A 84 51.35 -11.92 10.08
N LEU A 85 51.73 -10.90 9.30
CA LEU A 85 51.03 -10.52 8.07
C LEU A 85 51.13 -11.60 6.99
N GLY A 86 52.28 -12.27 6.85
CA GLY A 86 52.46 -13.40 5.94
C GLY A 86 51.59 -14.60 6.31
N ILE A 87 51.47 -14.93 7.60
CA ILE A 87 50.58 -15.97 8.11
C ILE A 87 49.11 -15.57 7.92
N PHE A 88 48.75 -14.30 8.18
CA PHE A 88 47.39 -13.79 7.95
C PHE A 88 47.00 -13.86 6.47
N LEU A 89 47.91 -13.49 5.56
CA LEU A 89 47.68 -13.55 4.11
C LEU A 89 47.61 -14.99 3.60
N ALA A 90 48.46 -15.90 4.08
CA ALA A 90 48.35 -17.32 3.77
C ALA A 90 46.98 -17.89 4.19
N ASN A 91 46.56 -17.62 5.43
CA ASN A 91 45.25 -18.03 5.96
C ASN A 91 44.06 -17.34 5.25
N PHE A 92 44.28 -16.21 4.56
CA PHE A 92 43.27 -15.52 3.74
C PHE A 92 43.17 -16.08 2.31
N ILE A 93 44.22 -16.73 1.82
CA ILE A 93 44.26 -17.31 0.46
C ILE A 93 43.64 -18.71 0.44
N ASP A 94 43.72 -19.47 1.54
CA ASP A 94 43.29 -20.87 1.64
C ASP A 94 41.77 -21.08 1.87
N MET A 95 40.92 -20.04 1.76
CA MET A 95 39.51 -20.12 2.19
C MET A 95 38.44 -19.53 1.23
N GLU A 96 38.78 -19.05 0.02
CA GLU A 96 37.75 -18.48 -0.88
C GLU A 96 37.93 -18.76 -2.40
N ASP A 97 38.25 -20.00 -2.80
CA ASP A 97 38.15 -20.44 -4.21
C ASP A 97 37.74 -21.92 -4.38
N SER A 98 36.58 -22.33 -3.85
CA SER A 98 35.97 -23.65 -4.12
C SER A 98 34.45 -23.75 -3.88
N GLN A 99 33.74 -22.62 -3.73
CA GLN A 99 32.27 -22.57 -3.63
C GLN A 99 31.61 -21.74 -4.74
N LEU A 100 32.36 -20.95 -5.52
CA LEU A 100 31.83 -20.11 -6.61
C LEU A 100 31.48 -20.91 -7.90
N LEU A 101 31.21 -22.20 -7.76
CA LEU A 101 30.57 -23.06 -8.77
C LEU A 101 29.27 -23.72 -8.24
N ALA A 102 28.77 -23.27 -7.09
CA ALA A 102 27.42 -23.57 -6.64
C ALA A 102 26.40 -22.80 -7.51
N GLU A 103 25.70 -23.55 -8.38
CA GLU A 103 24.58 -23.10 -9.23
C GLU A 103 24.75 -21.73 -9.91
N ILE A 104 25.35 -21.73 -11.12
CA ILE A 104 24.76 -20.90 -12.17
C ILE A 104 23.30 -21.35 -12.28
N PRO A 105 22.30 -20.47 -12.08
CA PRO A 105 20.90 -20.86 -12.23
C PRO A 105 20.68 -21.31 -13.66
N THR A 106 20.41 -22.60 -13.84
CA THR A 106 20.06 -23.16 -15.14
C THR A 106 18.88 -22.40 -15.73
N ILE A 107 18.83 -22.27 -17.06
CA ILE A 107 17.76 -21.49 -17.73
C ILE A 107 16.37 -22.03 -17.32
N THR A 108 16.26 -23.34 -17.10
CA THR A 108 15.06 -23.99 -16.54
C THR A 108 14.64 -23.50 -15.15
N ASN A 109 15.56 -23.07 -14.27
CA ASN A 109 15.20 -22.45 -12.99
C ASN A 109 14.69 -21.01 -13.17
N ILE A 110 15.23 -20.27 -14.14
CA ILE A 110 14.76 -18.91 -14.48
C ILE A 110 13.37 -18.99 -15.14
N GLU A 111 13.18 -19.88 -16.12
CA GLU A 111 11.88 -20.17 -16.75
C GLU A 111 10.86 -20.65 -15.71
N LYS A 112 11.24 -21.53 -14.78
CA LYS A 112 10.35 -22.01 -13.72
C LYS A 112 10.00 -20.93 -12.69
N GLN A 113 10.89 -19.96 -12.43
CA GLN A 113 10.55 -18.78 -11.61
C GLN A 113 9.73 -17.72 -12.38
N GLN A 114 9.92 -17.57 -13.69
CA GLN A 114 9.03 -16.74 -14.51
C GLN A 114 7.64 -17.37 -14.67
N ASN A 115 7.54 -18.69 -14.79
CA ASN A 115 6.27 -19.41 -14.74
C ASN A 115 5.63 -19.39 -13.33
N ALA A 116 6.43 -19.22 -12.27
CA ALA A 116 5.93 -18.90 -10.93
C ALA A 116 5.44 -17.43 -10.77
N ARG A 117 5.68 -16.57 -11.77
CA ARG A 117 4.97 -15.29 -11.99
C ARG A 117 3.80 -15.43 -12.99
N GLY A 118 3.37 -16.65 -13.27
CA GLY A 118 2.27 -16.94 -14.20
C GLY A 118 0.88 -16.50 -13.69
N PRO A 119 -0.18 -16.85 -14.44
CA PRO A 119 -1.58 -16.47 -14.15
C PRO A 119 -2.04 -16.73 -12.70
N ASP A 120 -1.48 -17.74 -12.05
CA ASP A 120 -1.78 -18.11 -10.66
C ASP A 120 -1.59 -16.94 -9.67
N VAL A 121 -0.59 -16.07 -9.87
CA VAL A 121 -0.33 -14.91 -8.99
C VAL A 121 -1.40 -13.83 -9.13
N LEU A 122 -2.00 -13.72 -10.32
CA LEU A 122 -3.13 -12.82 -10.60
C LEU A 122 -4.46 -13.37 -10.05
N ILE A 123 -4.62 -14.69 -9.94
CA ILE A 123 -5.90 -15.34 -9.59
C ILE A 123 -6.00 -15.71 -8.10
N LYS A 124 -4.91 -16.18 -7.48
CA LYS A 124 -4.91 -16.56 -6.05
C LYS A 124 -5.14 -15.34 -5.14
N ASN A 125 -5.50 -15.59 -3.87
CA ASN A 125 -5.72 -14.55 -2.84
C ASN A 125 -6.82 -13.51 -3.15
N GLY A 126 -7.72 -13.77 -4.10
CA GLY A 126 -8.79 -12.83 -4.48
C GLY A 126 -10.18 -13.14 -3.93
N SER A 127 -11.15 -12.45 -4.52
CA SER A 127 -12.59 -12.67 -4.37
C SER A 127 -13.04 -14.04 -4.93
N PRO A 128 -14.28 -14.47 -4.63
CA PRO A 128 -15.00 -15.38 -5.53
C PRO A 128 -15.17 -14.73 -6.91
N ILE A 129 -15.32 -15.53 -7.96
CA ILE A 129 -15.59 -15.03 -9.33
C ILE A 129 -16.98 -14.35 -9.38
N LEU A 130 -17.08 -13.24 -10.12
CA LEU A 130 -18.34 -12.60 -10.53
C LEU A 130 -18.64 -12.90 -12.01
N GLY A 131 -19.89 -13.24 -12.33
CA GLY A 131 -20.29 -13.70 -13.67
C GLY A 131 -20.15 -15.21 -13.85
N SER A 132 -20.25 -15.69 -15.09
CA SER A 132 -20.09 -17.11 -15.39
C SER A 132 -18.64 -17.56 -15.23
N VAL A 133 -18.44 -18.71 -14.56
CA VAL A 133 -17.12 -19.37 -14.48
C VAL A 133 -16.59 -19.79 -15.85
N ASP A 134 -17.49 -20.01 -16.82
CA ASP A 134 -17.18 -20.47 -18.18
C ASP A 134 -16.85 -19.30 -19.14
N ALA A 135 -16.88 -18.05 -18.68
CA ALA A 135 -16.55 -16.90 -19.53
C ALA A 135 -15.07 -16.97 -20.01
N PRO A 136 -14.77 -16.74 -21.31
CA PRO A 136 -13.43 -16.92 -21.88
C PRO A 136 -12.41 -15.86 -21.43
N LEU A 137 -12.89 -14.71 -20.98
CA LEU A 137 -12.07 -13.62 -20.46
C LEU A 137 -12.20 -13.50 -18.94
N THR A 138 -11.07 -13.34 -18.25
CA THR A 138 -11.03 -13.01 -16.82
C THR A 138 -10.47 -11.60 -16.64
N LEU A 139 -11.28 -10.69 -16.10
CA LEU A 139 -10.81 -9.38 -15.66
C LEU A 139 -10.40 -9.49 -14.18
N ILE A 140 -9.12 -9.29 -13.91
CA ILE A 140 -8.59 -9.12 -12.57
C ILE A 140 -8.58 -7.63 -12.26
N GLU A 141 -9.15 -7.20 -11.14
CA GLU A 141 -9.03 -5.85 -10.61
C GLU A 141 -8.25 -5.88 -9.30
N PHE A 142 -7.15 -5.12 -9.22
CA PHE A 142 -6.51 -4.78 -7.94
C PHE A 142 -7.02 -3.43 -7.47
N GLY A 143 -7.71 -3.38 -6.32
CA GLY A 143 -8.42 -2.19 -5.85
C GLY A 143 -8.37 -1.99 -4.33
N ASP A 144 -8.79 -0.80 -3.89
CA ASP A 144 -8.82 -0.36 -2.49
C ASP A 144 -10.13 0.40 -2.23
N TYR A 145 -10.91 -0.02 -1.23
CA TYR A 145 -12.21 0.56 -0.90
C TYR A 145 -12.15 2.03 -0.43
N GLN A 146 -10.99 2.56 -0.04
CA GLN A 146 -10.84 4.00 0.18
C GLN A 146 -10.47 4.76 -1.10
N CYS A 147 -9.84 4.12 -2.08
CA CYS A 147 -9.21 4.81 -3.19
C CYS A 147 -10.23 5.53 -4.09
N SER A 148 -10.09 6.84 -4.16
CA SER A 148 -10.89 7.75 -5.01
C SER A 148 -10.91 7.36 -6.49
N PHE A 149 -9.83 6.78 -7.03
CA PHE A 149 -9.83 6.25 -8.41
C PHE A 149 -10.62 4.94 -8.54
N CYS A 150 -10.65 4.08 -7.51
CA CYS A 150 -11.46 2.85 -7.54
C CYS A 150 -12.96 3.19 -7.54
N LYS A 151 -13.38 4.11 -6.65
CA LYS A 151 -14.73 4.70 -6.68
C LYS A 151 -15.08 5.26 -8.06
N ARG A 152 -14.17 5.99 -8.71
CA ARG A 152 -14.41 6.52 -10.06
C ARG A 152 -14.60 5.42 -11.11
N HIS A 153 -13.82 4.34 -11.08
CA HIS A 153 -14.01 3.21 -11.99
C HIS A 153 -15.37 2.54 -11.78
N PHE A 154 -15.72 2.30 -10.51
CA PHE A 154 -17.02 1.76 -10.11
C PHE A 154 -18.17 2.60 -10.65
N ASP A 155 -18.16 3.92 -10.41
CA ASP A 155 -19.22 4.85 -10.84
C ASP A 155 -19.35 5.00 -12.36
N GLN A 156 -18.24 4.99 -13.09
CA GLN A 156 -18.18 5.44 -14.49
C GLN A 156 -17.99 4.32 -15.51
N THR A 157 -17.71 3.09 -15.08
CA THR A 157 -17.27 2.02 -15.99
C THR A 157 -17.71 0.62 -15.57
N HIS A 158 -17.71 0.29 -14.27
CA HIS A 158 -18.03 -1.06 -13.80
C HIS A 158 -19.40 -1.56 -14.29
N ASP A 159 -20.46 -0.77 -14.13
CA ASP A 159 -21.81 -1.16 -14.57
C ASP A 159 -21.92 -1.37 -16.09
N LEU A 160 -21.11 -0.65 -16.88
CA LEU A 160 -21.03 -0.84 -18.32
C LEU A 160 -20.27 -2.13 -18.68
N ILE A 161 -19.24 -2.51 -17.93
CA ILE A 161 -18.59 -3.83 -18.04
C ILE A 161 -19.58 -4.94 -17.65
N MET A 162 -20.26 -4.79 -16.52
CA MET A 162 -21.26 -5.73 -16.02
C MET A 162 -22.34 -6.01 -17.06
N LYS A 163 -23.04 -4.96 -17.52
CA LYS A 163 -24.15 -5.07 -18.47
C LYS A 163 -23.74 -5.64 -19.83
N ASN A 164 -22.60 -5.22 -20.39
CA ASN A 164 -22.25 -5.56 -21.78
C ASN A 164 -21.41 -6.86 -21.91
N TYR A 165 -20.67 -7.25 -20.86
CA TYR A 165 -19.73 -8.38 -20.90
C TYR A 165 -19.93 -9.43 -19.81
N VAL A 166 -20.35 -9.07 -18.59
CA VAL A 166 -20.52 -10.05 -17.49
C VAL A 166 -21.89 -10.70 -17.52
N GLU A 167 -22.97 -9.92 -17.66
CA GLU A 167 -24.33 -10.45 -17.89
C GLU A 167 -24.44 -11.24 -19.22
N THR A 168 -23.52 -11.00 -20.17
CA THR A 168 -23.46 -11.71 -21.45
C THR A 168 -22.48 -12.90 -21.47
N ASN A 169 -21.92 -13.27 -20.30
CA ASN A 169 -20.98 -14.39 -20.10
C ASN A 169 -19.68 -14.32 -20.93
N LYS A 170 -19.25 -13.13 -21.36
CA LYS A 170 -18.01 -12.90 -22.11
C LYS A 170 -16.81 -12.66 -21.19
N VAL A 171 -17.02 -11.95 -20.10
CA VAL A 171 -16.03 -11.61 -19.07
C VAL A 171 -16.52 -12.09 -17.70
N LYS A 172 -15.60 -12.58 -16.88
CA LYS A 172 -15.81 -12.81 -15.44
C LYS A 172 -14.82 -11.98 -14.63
N ILE A 173 -15.24 -11.42 -13.50
CA ILE A 173 -14.42 -10.50 -12.70
C ILE A 173 -13.90 -11.20 -11.43
N LEU A 174 -12.66 -10.89 -11.06
CA LEU A 174 -12.03 -11.28 -9.79
C LEU A 174 -11.34 -10.05 -9.18
N PHE A 175 -11.71 -9.68 -7.97
CA PHE A 175 -11.15 -8.55 -7.24
C PHE A 175 -10.03 -9.02 -6.30
N LYS A 176 -8.95 -8.24 -6.22
CA LYS A 176 -7.82 -8.44 -5.32
C LYS A 176 -7.61 -7.18 -4.49
N ASP A 177 -7.73 -7.32 -3.17
CA ASP A 177 -7.55 -6.22 -2.24
C ASP A 177 -6.07 -5.77 -2.28
N LEU A 178 -5.83 -4.50 -2.63
CA LEU A 178 -4.50 -3.90 -2.73
C LEU A 178 -4.47 -2.61 -1.90
N ILE A 179 -4.20 -2.77 -0.60
CA ILE A 179 -4.20 -1.67 0.36
C ILE A 179 -3.11 -0.64 0.02
N VAL A 180 -3.48 0.51 -0.53
CA VAL A 180 -2.58 1.62 -0.89
C VAL A 180 -2.87 2.90 -0.10
N THR A 181 -4.13 3.15 0.26
CA THR A 181 -4.46 4.32 1.07
C THR A 181 -3.95 4.13 2.50
N PRO A 182 -3.38 5.17 3.16
CA PRO A 182 -2.89 5.07 4.54
C PRO A 182 -3.96 4.67 5.58
N GLY A 183 -3.48 4.29 6.76
CA GLY A 183 -4.33 3.94 7.90
C GLY A 183 -4.77 2.47 7.92
N LYS A 184 -5.90 2.22 8.60
CA LYS A 184 -6.47 0.87 8.83
C LYS A 184 -7.76 0.63 8.04
N ASP A 185 -8.38 1.69 7.55
CA ASP A 185 -9.77 1.72 7.12
C ASP A 185 -9.98 0.88 5.84
N SER A 186 -9.10 1.01 4.85
CA SER A 186 -9.02 0.13 3.67
C SER A 186 -8.94 -1.36 4.03
N MET A 187 -8.10 -1.70 5.02
CA MET A 187 -7.90 -3.07 5.49
C MET A 187 -9.14 -3.59 6.23
N HIS A 188 -9.81 -2.75 7.02
CA HIS A 188 -11.08 -3.08 7.67
C HIS A 188 -12.21 -3.34 6.66
N ALA A 189 -12.33 -2.53 5.60
CA ALA A 189 -13.32 -2.73 4.54
C ALA A 189 -13.08 -4.01 3.73
N ALA A 190 -11.82 -4.27 3.35
CA ALA A 190 -11.42 -5.53 2.73
C ALA A 190 -11.76 -6.73 3.64
N HIS A 191 -11.40 -6.67 4.93
CA HIS A 191 -11.69 -7.72 5.90
C HIS A 191 -13.20 -7.97 6.06
N ALA A 192 -14.00 -6.91 6.19
CA ALA A 192 -15.46 -6.99 6.25
C ALA A 192 -16.07 -7.64 5.01
N THR A 193 -15.55 -7.34 3.82
CA THR A 193 -15.98 -7.97 2.57
C THR A 193 -15.69 -9.48 2.56
N HIS A 194 -14.53 -9.92 3.05
CA HIS A 194 -14.26 -11.35 3.24
C HIS A 194 -15.05 -11.98 4.41
N CYS A 195 -15.44 -11.23 5.44
CA CYS A 195 -16.41 -11.73 6.44
C CYS A 195 -17.84 -11.85 5.90
N ALA A 196 -18.17 -11.15 4.81
CA ALA A 196 -19.39 -11.40 4.02
C ALA A 196 -19.24 -12.60 3.05
N LYS A 197 -18.02 -12.89 2.56
CA LYS A 197 -17.68 -14.09 1.75
C LYS A 197 -18.03 -15.39 2.46
N ASP A 198 -17.78 -15.47 3.76
CA ASP A 198 -18.16 -16.59 4.63
C ASP A 198 -19.67 -16.89 4.65
N GLN A 199 -20.48 -15.95 4.16
CA GLN A 199 -21.94 -16.06 4.09
C GLN A 199 -22.45 -15.97 2.63
N GLY A 200 -21.55 -16.08 1.64
CA GLY A 200 -21.87 -16.00 0.21
C GLY A 200 -22.10 -14.59 -0.35
N MET A 201 -21.94 -13.54 0.46
CA MET A 201 -22.34 -12.17 0.13
C MET A 201 -21.19 -11.23 -0.25
N TYR A 202 -19.97 -11.74 -0.54
CA TYR A 202 -18.77 -10.93 -0.85
C TYR A 202 -19.09 -9.77 -1.82
N TRP A 203 -19.66 -10.09 -2.98
CA TRP A 203 -19.94 -9.09 -4.01
C TRP A 203 -21.02 -8.09 -3.58
N LYS A 204 -22.09 -8.52 -2.89
CA LYS A 204 -23.08 -7.57 -2.34
C LYS A 204 -22.45 -6.60 -1.34
N TYR A 205 -21.50 -7.07 -0.53
CA TYR A 205 -20.79 -6.23 0.43
C TYR A 205 -19.81 -5.26 -0.25
N HIS A 206 -19.12 -5.72 -1.29
CA HIS A 206 -18.28 -4.89 -2.16
C HIS A 206 -19.09 -3.76 -2.84
N TYR A 207 -20.26 -4.08 -3.42
CA TYR A 207 -21.19 -3.06 -3.94
C TYR A 207 -21.68 -2.12 -2.84
N MET A 208 -22.05 -2.63 -1.67
CA MET A 208 -22.51 -1.81 -0.53
C MET A 208 -21.44 -0.81 -0.06
N LEU A 209 -20.16 -1.20 -0.02
CA LEU A 209 -19.06 -0.31 0.32
C LEU A 209 -18.89 0.82 -0.69
N TYR A 210 -18.77 0.52 -1.99
CA TYR A 210 -18.59 1.58 -2.99
C TYR A 210 -19.85 2.45 -3.16
N ASN A 211 -21.05 1.91 -3.01
CA ASN A 211 -22.30 2.68 -3.01
C ASN A 211 -22.42 3.66 -1.81
N ASN A 212 -21.76 3.37 -0.69
CA ASN A 212 -21.79 4.19 0.53
C ASN A 212 -20.44 4.87 0.82
N TRP A 213 -19.61 5.09 -0.20
CA TRP A 213 -18.29 5.70 -0.06
C TRP A 213 -18.39 7.21 0.21
N GLU A 214 -17.93 7.66 1.37
CA GLU A 214 -18.00 9.07 1.81
C GLU A 214 -16.65 9.80 1.74
N GLY A 215 -15.71 9.32 0.90
CA GLY A 215 -14.41 9.95 0.69
C GLY A 215 -13.20 9.07 1.05
N GLU A 216 -12.02 9.51 0.60
CA GLU A 216 -10.74 8.88 0.93
C GLU A 216 -10.19 9.50 2.24
N ASN A 217 -9.86 8.68 3.25
CA ASN A 217 -9.43 9.10 4.60
C ASN A 217 -10.43 9.97 5.40
N THR A 218 -11.72 10.04 5.03
CA THR A 218 -12.74 10.82 5.80
C THR A 218 -13.23 10.12 7.07
N GLY A 219 -12.82 8.86 7.32
CA GLY A 219 -13.14 8.09 8.53
C GLY A 219 -14.50 7.38 8.50
N TRP A 220 -15.18 7.33 7.35
CA TRP A 220 -16.49 6.69 7.19
C TRP A 220 -16.47 5.16 7.41
N ILE A 221 -15.31 4.51 7.30
CA ILE A 221 -15.14 3.06 7.49
C ILE A 221 -15.03 2.72 8.99
N THR A 222 -16.05 3.13 9.74
CA THR A 222 -16.20 2.82 11.17
C THR A 222 -16.71 1.39 11.37
N THR A 223 -16.44 0.81 12.54
CA THR A 223 -17.01 -0.48 12.95
C THR A 223 -18.55 -0.47 12.88
N ASP A 224 -19.18 0.66 13.19
CA ASP A 224 -20.64 0.79 13.16
C ASP A 224 -21.20 0.86 11.74
N ASN A 225 -20.54 1.57 10.82
CA ASN A 225 -20.92 1.56 9.40
C ASN A 225 -20.71 0.18 8.77
N LEU A 226 -19.58 -0.49 9.04
CA LEU A 226 -19.36 -1.88 8.57
C LEU A 226 -20.42 -2.85 9.12
N ASN A 227 -20.81 -2.72 10.38
CA ASN A 227 -21.90 -3.51 10.98
C ASN A 227 -23.30 -3.12 10.43
N LYS A 228 -23.52 -1.84 10.07
CA LYS A 228 -24.74 -1.35 9.40
C LYS A 228 -24.87 -1.96 8.01
N PHE A 229 -23.80 -1.93 7.20
CA PHE A 229 -23.74 -2.56 5.88
C PHE A 229 -23.98 -4.07 5.96
N ALA A 230 -23.46 -4.75 6.99
CA ALA A 230 -23.72 -6.17 7.22
C ALA A 230 -25.20 -6.46 7.53
N LYS A 231 -25.83 -5.66 8.42
CA LYS A 231 -27.26 -5.76 8.74
C LYS A 231 -28.15 -5.48 7.53
N ASN A 232 -27.81 -4.47 6.72
CA ASN A 232 -28.53 -4.11 5.49
C ASN A 232 -28.42 -5.18 4.38
N LEU A 233 -27.62 -6.22 4.57
CA LEU A 233 -27.46 -7.37 3.66
C LEU A 233 -27.95 -8.69 4.29
N ASP A 234 -28.74 -8.61 5.37
CA ASP A 234 -29.28 -9.73 6.14
C ASP A 234 -28.23 -10.76 6.61
N LEU A 235 -27.01 -10.29 6.89
CA LEU A 235 -25.94 -11.16 7.39
C LEU A 235 -26.20 -11.62 8.82
N ASP A 236 -25.82 -12.88 9.12
CA ASP A 236 -25.72 -13.35 10.50
C ASP A 236 -24.62 -12.54 11.20
N MET A 237 -25.05 -11.61 12.05
CA MET A 237 -24.16 -10.70 12.77
C MET A 237 -23.29 -11.42 13.79
N ASN A 238 -23.71 -12.59 14.32
CA ASN A 238 -22.85 -13.38 15.19
C ASN A 238 -21.68 -13.97 14.40
N LYS A 239 -21.92 -14.49 13.19
CA LYS A 239 -20.86 -14.95 12.28
C LYS A 239 -19.97 -13.79 11.81
N PHE A 240 -20.58 -12.68 11.38
CA PHE A 240 -19.87 -11.51 10.85
C PHE A 240 -18.98 -10.86 11.92
N SER A 241 -19.54 -10.49 13.06
CA SER A 241 -18.76 -9.83 14.13
C SER A 241 -17.73 -10.78 14.75
N LYS A 242 -18.00 -12.10 14.80
CA LYS A 242 -16.97 -13.09 15.17
C LYS A 242 -15.79 -13.04 14.19
N CYS A 243 -16.05 -13.19 12.88
CA CYS A 243 -15.01 -13.12 11.84
C CYS A 243 -14.17 -11.83 11.93
N MET A 244 -14.84 -10.68 12.09
CA MET A 244 -14.18 -9.39 12.28
C MET A 244 -13.29 -9.37 13.53
N SER A 245 -13.76 -9.91 14.66
CA SER A 245 -12.99 -9.97 15.92
C SER A 245 -11.80 -10.94 15.87
N GLU A 246 -11.90 -12.01 15.08
CA GLU A 246 -10.84 -13.02 14.92
C GLU A 246 -9.77 -12.62 13.90
N ASN A 247 -9.87 -11.44 13.26
CA ASN A 247 -8.93 -10.97 12.22
C ASN A 247 -8.75 -11.96 11.05
N LYS A 248 -9.77 -12.79 10.79
CA LYS A 248 -9.69 -14.04 10.03
C LYS A 248 -9.07 -13.92 8.63
N TRP A 249 -9.32 -12.83 7.92
CA TRP A 249 -8.87 -12.67 6.52
C TRP A 249 -7.71 -11.69 6.33
N MET A 250 -7.14 -11.15 7.41
CA MET A 250 -6.03 -10.20 7.37
C MET A 250 -4.78 -10.76 6.66
N GLU A 251 -4.50 -12.06 6.83
CA GLU A 251 -3.40 -12.74 6.14
C GLU A 251 -3.63 -12.83 4.62
N LEU A 252 -4.86 -13.12 4.17
CA LEU A 252 -5.21 -13.20 2.75
C LEU A 252 -5.05 -11.84 2.06
N ILE A 253 -5.51 -10.75 2.71
CA ILE A 253 -5.38 -9.38 2.20
C ILE A 253 -3.90 -8.97 2.15
N THR A 254 -3.12 -9.35 3.16
CA THR A 254 -1.67 -9.14 3.17
C THR A 254 -0.97 -9.92 2.04
N ALA A 255 -1.38 -11.16 1.79
CA ALA A 255 -0.86 -11.98 0.69
C ALA A 255 -1.24 -11.41 -0.69
N SER A 256 -2.44 -10.85 -0.86
CA SER A 256 -2.85 -10.12 -2.06
C SER A 256 -1.94 -8.91 -2.34
N LYS A 257 -1.54 -8.17 -1.29
CA LYS A 257 -0.55 -7.09 -1.43
C LYS A 257 0.86 -7.58 -1.76
N ILE A 258 1.28 -8.74 -1.25
CA ILE A 258 2.55 -9.37 -1.63
C ILE A 258 2.54 -9.79 -3.12
N ASP A 259 1.42 -10.31 -3.61
CA ASP A 259 1.25 -10.63 -5.03
C ASP A 259 1.32 -9.39 -5.91
N ALA A 260 0.69 -8.29 -5.49
CA ALA A 260 0.74 -7.01 -6.19
C ALA A 260 2.18 -6.47 -6.30
N ASN A 261 2.95 -6.54 -5.22
CA ASN A 261 4.39 -6.20 -5.22
C ASN A 261 5.19 -7.12 -6.15
N THR A 262 4.82 -8.42 -6.24
CA THR A 262 5.49 -9.41 -7.11
C THR A 262 5.23 -9.19 -8.61
N LEU A 263 4.21 -8.38 -8.94
CA LEU A 263 3.73 -8.05 -10.29
C LEU A 263 3.98 -6.58 -10.67
N ASP A 264 4.81 -5.87 -9.90
CA ASP A 264 5.11 -4.44 -10.05
C ASP A 264 3.82 -3.59 -10.17
N ILE A 265 2.87 -3.82 -9.27
CA ILE A 265 1.62 -3.06 -9.16
C ILE A 265 1.76 -2.05 -8.01
N THR A 266 1.92 -0.78 -8.35
CA THR A 266 2.22 0.30 -7.40
C THR A 266 1.04 1.20 -7.04
N GLY A 267 -0.15 0.95 -7.60
CA GLY A 267 -1.34 1.78 -7.38
C GLY A 267 -2.64 1.17 -7.90
N THR A 268 -3.76 1.76 -7.49
CA THR A 268 -5.12 1.26 -7.75
C THR A 268 -6.02 2.28 -8.46
N PRO A 269 -7.03 1.83 -9.22
CA PRO A 269 -7.24 0.44 -9.62
C PRO A 269 -6.24 0.04 -10.71
N SER A 270 -5.79 -1.21 -10.69
CA SER A 270 -4.92 -1.78 -11.73
C SER A 270 -5.52 -3.09 -12.24
N PHE A 271 -5.68 -3.21 -13.56
CA PHE A 271 -6.42 -4.33 -14.15
C PHE A 271 -5.53 -5.23 -15.00
N PHE A 272 -5.87 -6.52 -15.02
CA PHE A 272 -5.27 -7.49 -15.92
C PHE A 272 -6.39 -8.29 -16.60
N LEU A 273 -6.46 -8.20 -17.92
CA LEU A 273 -7.32 -9.03 -18.74
C LEU A 273 -6.54 -10.29 -19.12
N ILE A 274 -6.94 -11.43 -18.56
CA ILE A 274 -6.45 -12.75 -18.93
C ILE A 274 -7.42 -13.36 -19.94
N SER A 275 -6.97 -13.60 -21.17
CA SER A 275 -7.72 -14.31 -22.20
C SER A 275 -7.25 -15.77 -22.25
N SER A 276 -8.18 -16.73 -22.24
CA SER A 276 -7.85 -18.16 -22.23
C SER A 276 -7.44 -18.68 -23.61
N TRP A 277 -6.34 -18.16 -24.14
CA TRP A 277 -5.70 -18.63 -25.37
C TRP A 277 -4.64 -19.69 -25.07
N GLN A 278 -4.66 -20.75 -25.86
CA GLN A 278 -3.60 -21.74 -25.92
C GLN A 278 -3.03 -21.73 -27.33
N GLU A 279 -1.77 -21.32 -27.45
CA GLU A 279 -1.07 -21.25 -28.73
C GLU A 279 -0.80 -22.65 -29.30
N PRO A 280 -0.58 -22.80 -30.61
CA PRO A 280 -0.28 -24.09 -31.24
C PRO A 280 0.99 -24.79 -30.71
N ASP A 281 1.88 -24.06 -30.03
CA ASP A 281 3.06 -24.60 -29.34
C ASP A 281 2.81 -25.05 -27.89
N GLY A 282 1.59 -24.83 -27.38
CA GLY A 282 1.17 -25.16 -26.02
C GLY A 282 1.35 -24.03 -24.99
N SER A 283 1.96 -22.90 -25.35
CA SER A 283 2.04 -21.73 -24.48
C SER A 283 0.65 -21.14 -24.19
N ALA A 284 0.52 -20.44 -23.05
CA ALA A 284 -0.77 -20.28 -22.38
C ALA A 284 -1.03 -18.86 -21.88
N ASN A 285 -2.29 -18.42 -22.04
CA ASN A 285 -2.92 -17.20 -21.54
C ASN A 285 -2.21 -15.89 -21.93
N GLU A 286 -2.78 -15.16 -22.89
CA GLU A 286 -2.42 -13.75 -23.11
C GLU A 286 -2.93 -12.89 -21.93
N ILE A 287 -2.10 -11.96 -21.49
CA ILE A 287 -2.37 -11.08 -20.34
C ILE A 287 -2.15 -9.63 -20.76
N THR A 288 -3.23 -8.85 -20.83
CA THR A 288 -3.19 -7.40 -21.11
C THR A 288 -3.38 -6.59 -19.84
N LYS A 289 -2.42 -5.71 -19.50
CA LYS A 289 -2.50 -4.83 -18.31
C LYS A 289 -3.16 -3.50 -18.69
N ILE A 290 -4.22 -3.10 -17.99
CA ILE A 290 -4.90 -1.80 -18.14
C ILE A 290 -4.63 -0.98 -16.87
N HIS A 291 -4.05 0.20 -17.03
CA HIS A 291 -3.52 1.01 -15.92
C HIS A 291 -4.51 2.09 -15.47
N GLY A 292 -4.88 2.09 -14.19
CA GLY A 292 -5.73 3.13 -13.60
C GLY A 292 -7.21 3.02 -13.98
N ALA A 293 -8.02 3.92 -13.42
CA ALA A 293 -9.44 4.04 -13.73
C ALA A 293 -9.65 4.69 -15.11
N GLN A 294 -9.49 3.88 -16.16
CA GLN A 294 -9.73 4.25 -17.56
C GLN A 294 -11.23 4.37 -17.88
N PRO A 295 -11.60 5.12 -18.94
CA PRO A 295 -12.97 5.10 -19.47
C PRO A 295 -13.37 3.73 -20.02
N TYR A 296 -14.68 3.45 -20.00
CA TYR A 296 -15.26 2.19 -20.49
C TYR A 296 -14.79 1.79 -21.91
N ASP A 297 -14.60 2.74 -22.83
CA ASP A 297 -14.20 2.41 -24.21
C ASP A 297 -12.84 1.68 -24.29
N ILE A 298 -11.91 1.92 -23.35
CA ILE A 298 -10.62 1.21 -23.28
C ILE A 298 -10.82 -0.26 -22.90
N PHE A 299 -11.71 -0.53 -21.94
CA PHE A 299 -12.09 -1.90 -21.57
C PHE A 299 -12.85 -2.58 -22.70
N LYS A 300 -13.80 -1.86 -23.32
CA LYS A 300 -14.59 -2.31 -24.47
C LYS A 300 -13.70 -2.72 -25.64
N GLU A 301 -12.72 -1.89 -26.01
CA GLU A 301 -11.74 -2.20 -27.07
C GLU A 301 -10.88 -3.42 -26.72
N SER A 302 -10.42 -3.51 -25.46
CA SER A 302 -9.63 -4.64 -24.98
C SER A 302 -10.41 -5.96 -25.04
N PHE A 303 -11.65 -5.99 -24.54
CA PHE A 303 -12.51 -7.18 -24.58
C PHE A 303 -12.92 -7.53 -26.01
N ASP A 304 -13.36 -6.56 -26.82
CA ASP A 304 -13.76 -6.78 -28.21
C ASP A 304 -12.57 -7.20 -29.09
N SER A 305 -11.33 -6.99 -28.68
CA SER A 305 -10.14 -7.48 -29.39
C SER A 305 -9.78 -8.90 -28.93
N ALA A 306 -9.79 -9.17 -27.63
CA ALA A 306 -9.51 -10.49 -27.07
C ALA A 306 -10.57 -11.56 -27.40
N LEU A 307 -11.81 -11.15 -27.71
CA LEU A 307 -12.92 -12.01 -28.16
C LEU A 307 -12.97 -12.27 -29.68
N LYS A 308 -12.07 -11.68 -30.48
CA LYS A 308 -12.02 -11.82 -31.95
C LYS A 308 -10.91 -12.73 -32.47
N LYS A 309 -10.01 -13.16 -31.58
CA LYS A 309 -9.02 -14.19 -31.87
C LYS A 309 -9.71 -15.56 -31.98
#